data_AF-A0A966QKQ9-F1
#
_entry.id   AF-A0A966QKQ9-F1
#
_cell.length_a   1.000
_cell.length_b   1.000
_cell.length_c   1.000
_cell.angle_alpha   90.00
_cell.angle_beta   90.00
_cell.angle_gamma   90.00
#
_symmetry.space_group_name_H-M   'P 1'
#
loop_
_entity.id
_entity.type
_entity.pdbx_description
1 polymer ?
#
loop_
_entity_poly.entity_id
_entity_poly.type
_entity_poly.pdbx_seq_one_letter_code
_entity_poly.pdbx_strand_id
1 'polypeptide(L)' 'MAKQNYGECTGKCPVCTINLWSSTGGKPVIFPCNIEKCPYEHPKKQNRHLGQHLLSPTGSGLAQIE' A
#
# COMPACT_ATOMS: atom_id res chain seq x y z
N MET A 1 -5.51 20.55 -8.80
CA MET A 1 -5.79 19.34 -8.02
C MET A 1 -7.00 19.63 -7.13
N ALA A 2 -8.18 19.08 -7.42
CA ALA A 2 -9.34 19.26 -6.55
C ALA A 2 -9.05 18.58 -5.20
N LYS A 3 -9.21 19.32 -4.08
CA LYS A 3 -9.00 18.77 -2.74
C LYS A 3 -10.14 17.79 -2.49
N GLN A 4 -9.85 16.48 -2.51
CA GLN A 4 -10.83 15.48 -2.16
C GLN A 4 -11.26 15.68 -0.70
N ASN A 5 -12.58 15.78 -0.49
CA ASN A 5 -13.17 15.92 0.83
C ASN A 5 -13.57 14.52 1.33
N TYR A 6 -12.88 14.04 2.35
CA TYR A 6 -13.12 12.73 2.96
C TYR A 6 -13.96 12.85 4.25
N GLY A 7 -14.59 14.00 4.48
CA GLY A 7 -15.36 14.29 5.68
C GLY A 7 -14.49 14.73 6.85
N GLU A 8 -14.98 14.51 8.08
CA GLU A 8 -14.24 14.83 9.30
C GLU A 8 -13.11 13.85 9.57
N CYS A 9 -11.99 14.38 10.08
CA CYS A 9 -10.86 13.60 10.54
C CYS A 9 -11.22 12.95 11.88
N THR A 10 -11.41 11.64 11.89
CA THR A 10 -11.80 10.88 13.09
C THR A 10 -10.58 10.52 13.96
N GLY A 11 -9.37 10.72 13.45
CA GLY A 11 -8.13 10.43 14.18
C GLY A 11 -6.96 10.20 13.24
N LYS A 12 -5.90 9.56 13.76
CA LYS A 12 -4.68 9.26 13.03
C LYS A 12 -4.26 7.82 13.31
N CYS A 13 -3.83 7.09 12.29
CA CYS A 13 -3.27 5.77 12.51
C CYS A 13 -1.98 5.90 13.33
N PRO A 14 -1.80 5.15 14.45
CA PRO A 14 -0.60 5.24 15.28
C PRO A 14 0.65 4.66 14.60
N VAL A 15 0.47 3.83 13.57
CA VAL A 15 1.57 3.16 12.86
C VAL A 15 1.94 3.91 11.58
N CYS A 16 1.00 4.07 10.65
CA CYS A 16 1.29 4.72 9.37
C CYS A 16 1.15 6.25 9.40
N THR A 17 0.67 6.82 10.51
CA THR A 17 0.50 8.27 10.69
C THR A 17 -0.46 8.95 9.70
N ILE A 18 -1.21 8.19 8.92
CA ILE A 18 -2.20 8.72 7.98
C ILE A 18 -3.48 9.07 8.75
N ASN A 19 -4.13 10.18 8.38
CA ASN A 19 -5.42 10.58 8.94
C ASN A 19 -6.51 9.55 8.61
N LEU A 20 -7.32 9.27 9.63
CA LEU A 20 -8.52 8.45 9.56
C LEU A 20 -9.69 9.37 9.27
N TRP A 21 -10.60 8.94 8.40
CA TRP A 21 -11.68 9.79 7.92
C TRP A 21 -13.04 9.15 8.16
N SER A 22 -14.04 9.97 8.45
CA SER A 22 -15.42 9.53 8.67
C SER A 22 -16.03 8.88 7.43
N SER A 23 -15.73 9.41 6.23
CA SER A 23 -16.23 8.86 4.96
C SER A 23 -15.78 7.42 4.69
N THR A 24 -14.64 7.00 5.23
CA THR A 24 -14.08 5.65 5.06
C THR A 24 -14.39 4.74 6.25
N GLY A 25 -15.28 5.17 7.14
CA GLY A 25 -15.62 4.44 8.37
C GLY A 25 -14.46 4.38 9.36
N GLY A 26 -13.69 5.47 9.47
CA GLY A 26 -12.55 5.57 10.40
C GLY A 26 -11.29 4.88 9.89
N LYS A 27 -11.12 4.74 8.58
CA LYS A 27 -9.97 4.07 7.95
C LYS A 27 -9.07 5.08 7.22
N PRO A 28 -7.78 4.78 7.02
CA PRO A 28 -6.91 5.64 6.21
C PRO A 28 -7.37 5.63 4.74
N VAL A 29 -7.31 6.80 4.09
CA VAL A 29 -7.70 6.97 2.67
C VAL A 29 -6.62 6.52 1.69
N ILE A 30 -5.37 6.40 2.15
CA ILE A 30 -4.25 5.91 1.35
C ILE A 30 -4.06 4.43 1.69
N PHE A 31 -4.27 3.56 0.70
CA PHE A 31 -4.13 2.11 0.85
C PHE A 31 -3.67 1.45 -0.47
N PRO A 32 -2.76 0.45 -0.45
CA PRO A 32 -1.96 -0.02 0.69
C PRO A 32 -1.01 1.06 1.20
N CYS A 33 -0.84 1.16 2.52
CA CYS A 33 0.16 2.09 3.10
C CYS A 33 1.57 1.49 3.13
N ASN A 34 1.71 0.17 2.94
CA ASN A 34 2.98 -0.56 2.92
C ASN A 34 3.86 -0.32 4.16
N ILE A 35 3.24 -0.07 5.32
CA ILE A 35 3.96 0.10 6.60
C ILE A 35 3.71 -1.14 7.44
N GLU A 36 4.79 -1.80 7.84
CA GLU A 36 4.75 -3.00 8.66
C GLU A 36 3.93 -2.75 9.95
N LYS A 37 3.14 -3.76 10.36
CA LYS A 37 2.28 -3.72 11.55
C LYS A 37 1.13 -2.71 11.51
N CYS A 38 0.80 -2.12 10.35
CA CYS A 38 -0.38 -1.27 10.25
C CYS A 38 -1.67 -2.09 10.49
N PRO A 39 -2.52 -1.72 11.47
CA PRO A 39 -3.70 -2.51 11.84
C PRO A 39 -4.79 -2.50 10.76
N TYR A 40 -4.76 -1.50 9.87
CA TYR A 40 -5.70 -1.36 8.77
C TYR A 40 -5.27 -2.16 7.52
N GLU A 41 -4.04 -2.69 7.51
CA GLU A 41 -3.44 -3.35 6.37
C GLU A 41 -3.18 -4.83 6.64
N HIS A 42 -3.48 -5.67 5.66
CA HIS A 42 -3.18 -7.10 5.76
C HIS A 42 -1.74 -7.34 5.27
N PRO A 43 -0.87 -8.02 6.04
CA PRO A 43 0.55 -8.22 5.67
C PRO A 43 0.73 -8.81 4.26
N LYS A 44 -0.11 -9.77 3.89
CA LYS A 44 -0.13 -10.41 2.55
C LYS A 44 -0.39 -9.46 1.37
N LYS A 45 -0.93 -8.27 1.61
CA LYS A 45 -1.22 -7.26 0.56
C LYS A 45 -0.16 -6.17 0.49
N GLN A 46 0.76 -6.13 1.46
CA GLN A 46 1.86 -5.18 1.49
C GLN A 46 2.84 -5.48 0.36
N ASN A 47 3.38 -4.43 -0.26
CA ASN A 47 4.46 -4.53 -1.23
C ASN A 47 4.16 -5.47 -2.41
N ARG A 48 2.88 -5.68 -2.76
CA ARG A 48 2.50 -6.57 -3.87
C ARG A 48 3.17 -6.19 -5.19
N HIS A 49 3.47 -4.91 -5.40
CA HIS A 49 4.19 -4.43 -6.58
C HIS A 49 5.70 -4.77 -6.55
N LEU A 50 6.28 -4.97 -5.36
CA LEU A 50 7.63 -5.51 -5.15
C LEU A 50 7.66 -7.03 -5.12
N GLY A 51 6.49 -7.67 -5.22
CA GLY A 51 6.36 -9.10 -5.49
C GLY A 51 6.97 -9.38 -6.86
N GLN A 52 8.29 -9.47 -6.89
CA GLN A 52 9.06 -9.87 -8.04
C GLN A 52 8.49 -11.21 -8.50
N HIS A 53 7.91 -11.21 -9.70
CA HIS A 53 7.84 -12.41 -10.49
C HIS A 53 9.30 -12.75 -10.83
N LEU A 54 10.02 -13.36 -9.87
CA LEU A 54 11.45 -13.68 -9.98
C LEU A 54 11.74 -14.56 -11.19
N LEU A 55 10.71 -15.19 -11.78
CA LEU A 55 10.80 -15.98 -12.98
C LEU A 55 9.51 -15.77 -13.79
N SER A 56 9.59 -15.05 -14.90
CA SER A 56 8.71 -15.37 -16.04
C SER A 56 9.21 -16.71 -16.60
N PRO A 57 8.36 -17.72 -16.85
CA PRO A 57 8.79 -18.94 -17.56
C PRO A 57 9.27 -18.62 -18.98
N THR A 58 8.94 -17.45 -19.50
CA THR A 58 9.52 -16.91 -20.73
C THR A 58 10.81 -16.18 -20.36
N GLY A 59 11.90 -16.94 -20.25
CA GLY A 59 13.24 -16.40 -20.04
C GLY A 59 13.62 -15.43 -21.16
N SER A 60 13.86 -14.17 -20.81
CA SER A 60 14.59 -13.25 -21.68
C SER A 60 16.04 -13.73 -21.74
N GLY A 61 16.38 -14.46 -22.80
CA GLY A 61 17.72 -14.98 -23.09
C GLY A 61 18.72 -13.89 -23.47
N LEU A 62 18.98 -12.94 -22.56
CA LEU A 62 19.98 -11.89 -22.75
C LEU A 62 20.74 -11.63 -21.43
N ALA A 63 21.49 -12.64 -20.97
CA ALA A 63 22.69 -12.47 -20.16
C ALA A 63 23.37 -13.83 -19.91
N GLN A 64 23.96 -14.42 -20.93
CA GLN A 64 25.20 -15.18 -20.74
C GLN A 64 26.28 -14.43 -21.49
N ILE A 65 27.19 -13.81 -20.73
CA ILE A 65 28.48 -13.36 -21.22
C ILE A 65 29.49 -14.19 -20.44
N GLU A 66 30.36 -14.89 -21.17
CA GLU A 66 31.51 -15.66 -20.68
C GLU A 66 32.62 -14.78 -20.11
#